data_AF-A0A7W4TQ55-F1
#
_entry.id   AF-A0A7W4TQ55-F1
#
_cell.length_a   1.000
_cell.length_b   1.000
_cell.length_c   1.000
_cell.angle_alpha   90.00
_cell.angle_beta   90.00
_cell.angle_gamma   90.00
#
_symmetry.space_group_name_H-M   'P 1'
#
loop_
_entity.id
_entity.type
_entity.pdbx_description
1 polymer ?
#
loop_
_entity_poly.entity_id
_entity_poly.type
_entity_poly.pdbx_seq_one_letter_code
_entity_poly.pdbx_strand_id
1 'polypeptide(L)'
;MAGLAAVEAFDERYCRLRPEPDARVLLTTEHDGVRHPVGWQAGGPGRVLYDGLGHDVRSYESASRRDLLRREVTWLLGGRGRA
;
A
#
# COMPACT_ATOMS: atom_id res chain seq x y z
N MET A 1 0.45 9.39 -4.11
CA MET A 1 0.86 8.07 -4.64
C MET A 1 1.14 8.06 -6.13
N ALA A 2 0.69 9.05 -6.90
CA ALA A 2 1.12 9.18 -8.30
C ALA A 2 2.66 9.22 -8.40
N GLY A 3 3.21 8.50 -9.39
CA GLY A 3 4.65 8.48 -9.69
C GLY A 3 5.52 7.67 -8.74
N LEU A 4 4.95 6.81 -7.88
CA LEU A 4 5.75 5.83 -7.11
C LEU A 4 6.22 4.71 -8.05
N ALA A 5 7.53 4.40 -8.01
CA ALA A 5 8.10 3.26 -8.71
C ALA A 5 7.70 1.94 -8.02
N ALA A 6 8.24 0.81 -8.50
CA ALA A 6 8.04 -0.48 -7.84
C ALA A 6 8.47 -0.41 -6.36
N VAL A 7 7.72 -1.12 -5.51
CA VAL A 7 8.04 -1.26 -4.09
C VAL A 7 8.62 -2.66 -3.88
N GLU A 8 9.87 -2.72 -3.45
CA GLU A 8 10.52 -3.96 -3.03
C GLU A 8 10.56 -4.01 -1.50
N ALA A 9 10.21 -5.13 -0.88
CA ALA A 9 10.30 -5.32 0.56
C ALA A 9 10.44 -6.81 0.90
N PHE A 10 11.19 -7.13 1.95
CA PHE A 10 11.14 -8.46 2.57
C PHE A 10 9.95 -8.50 3.53
N ASP A 11 8.92 -9.27 3.18
CA ASP A 11 7.67 -9.28 3.93
C ASP A 11 6.87 -10.57 3.72
N GLU A 12 5.86 -10.77 4.57
CA GLU A 12 4.86 -11.79 4.34
C GLU A 12 3.95 -11.38 3.17
N ARG A 13 3.71 -12.32 2.24
CA ARG A 13 2.89 -12.07 1.06
C ARG A 13 1.48 -12.62 1.25
N TYR A 14 0.54 -11.77 1.65
CA TYR A 14 -0.88 -12.13 1.64
C TYR A 14 -1.43 -12.16 0.21
N CYS A 15 -1.98 -13.31 -0.15
CA CYS A 15 -2.60 -13.58 -1.44
C CYS A 15 -4.09 -13.86 -1.27
N ARG A 16 -4.85 -13.70 -2.36
CA ARG A 16 -6.30 -14.00 -2.43
C ARG A 16 -7.18 -13.14 -1.51
N LEU A 17 -6.68 -11.98 -1.07
CA LEU A 17 -7.50 -10.96 -0.43
C LEU A 17 -8.56 -10.44 -1.43
N ARG A 18 -9.73 -10.09 -0.90
CA ARG A 18 -10.89 -9.63 -1.69
C ARG A 18 -11.27 -8.22 -1.22
N PRO A 19 -10.70 -7.16 -1.81
CA PRO A 19 -11.16 -5.80 -1.56
C PRO A 19 -12.63 -5.64 -1.94
N GLU A 20 -13.31 -4.71 -1.29
CA GLU A 20 -14.68 -4.33 -1.67
C GLU A 20 -14.73 -3.83 -3.13
N PRO A 21 -15.86 -3.99 -3.84
CA PRO A 21 -15.96 -3.62 -5.26
C PRO A 21 -15.63 -2.15 -5.58
N ASP A 22 -15.82 -1.24 -4.64
CA ASP A 22 -15.54 0.19 -4.78
C ASP A 22 -14.14 0.59 -4.26
N ALA A 23 -13.34 -0.38 -3.79
CA ALA A 23 -11.96 -0.14 -3.40
C ALA A 23 -11.08 0.17 -4.63
N ARG A 24 -10.16 1.12 -4.45
CA ARG A 24 -9.16 1.44 -5.48
C ARG A 24 -7.84 0.75 -5.14
N VAL A 25 -7.50 -0.29 -5.91
CA VAL A 25 -6.22 -0.99 -5.78
C VAL A 25 -5.06 -0.07 -6.18
N LEU A 26 -4.03 -0.03 -5.35
CA LEU A 26 -2.86 0.85 -5.48
C LEU A 26 -1.57 0.07 -5.63
N LEU A 27 -1.48 -1.08 -4.96
CA LEU A 27 -0.32 -1.96 -4.98
C LEU A 27 -0.76 -3.40 -5.21
N THR A 28 -0.05 -4.08 -6.10
CA THR A 28 -0.23 -5.51 -6.37
C THR A 28 1.12 -6.22 -6.31
N THR A 29 1.08 -7.52 -6.01
CA THR A 29 2.21 -8.45 -6.14
C THR A 29 1.84 -9.56 -7.09
N GLU A 30 2.82 -10.18 -7.75
CA GLU A 30 2.63 -11.44 -8.46
C GLU A 30 2.89 -12.64 -7.54
N HIS A 31 2.08 -13.67 -7.66
CA HIS A 31 2.31 -15.00 -7.09
C HIS A 31 1.61 -16.04 -7.98
N ASP A 32 2.33 -17.09 -8.36
CA ASP A 32 1.83 -18.17 -9.22
C ASP A 32 1.18 -17.67 -10.53
N GLY A 33 1.79 -16.64 -11.14
CA GLY A 33 1.30 -16.01 -12.37
C GLY A 33 0.04 -15.14 -12.19
N VAL A 34 -0.41 -14.92 -10.96
CA VAL A 34 -1.60 -14.12 -10.64
C VAL A 34 -1.20 -12.85 -9.90
N ARG A 35 -1.79 -11.71 -10.29
CA ARG A 35 -1.67 -10.46 -9.55
C ARG A 35 -2.64 -10.43 -8.38
N HIS A 36 -2.12 -10.19 -7.19
CA HIS A 36 -2.89 -10.07 -5.96
C HIS A 36 -2.83 -8.64 -5.42
N PRO A 37 -3.95 -8.06 -4.96
CA PRO A 37 -3.95 -6.78 -4.28
C PRO A 37 -3.26 -6.91 -2.92
N VAL A 38 -2.35 -5.99 -2.62
CA VAL A 38 -1.63 -5.92 -1.33
C VAL A 38 -1.76 -4.56 -0.66
N GLY A 39 -2.21 -3.53 -1.39
CA GLY A 39 -2.55 -2.23 -0.84
C GLY A 39 -3.63 -1.53 -1.66
N TRP A 40 -4.62 -0.94 -0.99
CA TRP A 40 -5.75 -0.27 -1.63
C TRP A 40 -6.36 0.81 -0.75
N GLN A 41 -6.98 1.80 -1.41
CA GLN A 41 -7.88 2.74 -0.75
C GLN A 41 -9.25 2.06 -0.58
N ALA A 42 -9.80 2.09 0.63
CA ALA A 42 -11.15 1.60 0.85
C ALA A 42 -12.18 2.54 0.21
N GLY A 43 -13.32 1.96 -0.16
CA GLY A 43 -14.46 2.71 -0.63
C GLY A 43 -15.09 3.65 0.41
N GLY A 44 -16.08 4.40 -0.03
CA GLY A 44 -16.82 5.34 0.80
C GLY A 44 -16.14 6.72 1.00
N PRO A 45 -16.72 7.57 1.86
CA PRO A 45 -16.37 8.99 1.95
C PRO A 45 -15.10 9.28 2.76
N GLY A 46 -14.56 8.29 3.47
CA GLY A 46 -13.40 8.44 4.35
C GLY A 46 -12.06 8.36 3.60
N ARG A 47 -10.99 8.84 4.25
CA ARG A 47 -9.61 8.53 3.84
C ARG A 47 -9.14 7.30 4.58
N VAL A 48 -9.32 6.13 3.98
CA VAL A 48 -8.94 4.84 4.55
C VAL A 48 -8.07 4.09 3.56
N LEU A 49 -6.97 3.53 4.06
CA LEU A 49 -6.04 2.70 3.30
C LEU A 49 -5.84 1.37 4.02
N TYR A 50 -5.77 0.31 3.24
CA TYR A 50 -5.17 -0.95 3.63
C TYR A 50 -3.77 -1.03 3.02
N ASP A 51 -2.78 -1.32 3.86
CA ASP A 51 -1.40 -1.62 3.46
C ASP A 51 -1.03 -2.96 4.14
N GLY A 52 -0.84 -4.00 3.32
CA GLY A 52 -0.51 -5.35 3.79
C GLY A 52 0.96 -5.56 4.12
N LEU A 53 1.82 -4.55 3.96
CA LEU A 53 3.25 -4.65 4.24
C LEU A 53 3.56 -4.23 5.69
N GLY A 54 4.49 -4.91 6.33
CA GLY A 54 5.06 -4.56 7.63
C GLY A 54 5.02 -5.70 8.65
N HIS A 55 5.07 -6.97 8.21
CA HIS A 55 5.08 -8.13 9.11
C HIS A 55 6.24 -8.09 10.11
N ASP A 56 7.39 -7.54 9.70
CA ASP A 56 8.61 -7.47 10.50
C ASP A 56 9.41 -6.19 10.22
N VAL A 57 10.33 -5.85 11.13
CA VAL A 57 11.23 -4.68 10.99
C VAL A 57 12.03 -4.69 9.69
N ARG A 58 12.36 -5.87 9.14
CA ARG A 58 13.07 -6.03 7.86
C ARG A 58 12.33 -5.45 6.67
N SER A 59 10.99 -5.38 6.72
CA SER A 59 10.19 -4.71 5.67
C SER A 59 10.62 -3.26 5.48
N TYR A 60 10.96 -2.59 6.58
CA TYR A 60 11.34 -1.17 6.60
C TYR A 60 12.82 -0.90 6.30
N GLU A 61 13.64 -1.93 6.09
CA GLU A 61 14.99 -1.75 5.54
C GLU A 61 14.92 -1.17 4.11
N SER A 62 13.83 -1.52 3.38
CA SER A 62 13.56 -1.01 2.04
C SER A 62 13.30 0.50 2.01
N ALA A 63 14.02 1.20 1.12
CA ALA A 63 13.77 2.61 0.86
C ALA A 63 12.41 2.85 0.20
N SER A 64 12.00 2.02 -0.76
CA SER A 64 10.72 2.15 -1.46
C SER A 64 9.53 1.87 -0.55
N ARG A 65 9.65 0.90 0.38
CA ARG A 65 8.62 0.64 1.40
C ARG A 65 8.42 1.83 2.32
N ARG A 66 9.51 2.43 2.79
CA ARG A 66 9.44 3.64 3.64
C ARG A 66 8.88 4.85 2.89
N ASP A 67 9.17 5.00 1.60
CA ASP A 67 8.57 6.06 0.77
C ASP A 67 7.07 5.85 0.58
N LEU A 68 6.64 4.61 0.33
CA LEU A 68 5.22 4.24 0.29
C LEU A 68 4.50 4.68 1.58
N LEU A 69 5.01 4.25 2.75
CA LEU A 69 4.41 4.58 4.04
C LEU A 69 4.27 6.10 4.25
N ARG A 70 5.30 6.87 3.93
CA ARG A 70 5.26 8.34 4.06
C ARG A 70 4.17 8.96 3.18
N ARG A 71 4.01 8.47 1.95
CA ARG A 71 2.99 8.96 1.01
C ARG A 71 1.58 8.56 1.44
N GLU A 72 1.40 7.38 1.98
CA GLU A 72 0.12 6.90 2.54
C GLU A 72 -0.30 7.78 3.72
N VAL A 73 0.60 7.99 4.68
CA VAL A 73 0.33 8.88 5.83
C VAL A 73 0.04 10.32 5.39
N THR A 74 0.83 10.86 4.45
CA THR A 74 0.59 12.21 3.92
C THR A 74 -0.79 12.34 3.27
N TRP A 75 -1.22 11.30 2.54
CA TRP A 75 -2.54 11.26 1.95
C TRP A 75 -3.65 11.19 2.99
N LEU A 76 -3.51 10.32 4.02
CA LEU A 76 -4.48 10.21 5.13
C LEU A 76 -4.70 11.54 5.84
N LEU A 77 -3.63 12.31 6.03
CA LEU A 77 -3.66 13.65 6.62
C LEU A 77 -4.28 14.74 5.72
N GLY A 78 -4.73 14.40 4.51
CA GLY A 78 -5.43 15.33 3.62
C GLY A 78 -4.50 16.21 2.77
N GLY A 79 -3.22 15.84 2.64
CA GLY A 79 -2.32 16.45 1.67
C GLY A 79 -2.09 17.95 1.86
N ARG A 80 -1.72 18.37 3.08
CA ARG A 80 -0.82 19.50 3.31
C ARG A 80 0.05 19.17 4.53
N GLY A 81 1.33 18.89 4.32
CA GLY A 81 2.31 19.20 5.36
C GLY A 81 2.15 20.69 5.72
N ARG A 82 2.24 21.02 7.00
CA ARG A 82 2.07 22.37 7.56
C ARG A 82 2.56 23.49 6.62
N ALA A 83 1.76 24.54 6.52
CA ALA A 83 2.24 25.87 6.11
C ALA A 83 3.40 26.33 7.02
#